data_AF-A0A0F8Y653-F1
#
_entry.id   AF-A0A0F8Y653-F1
#
_cell.length_a   1.000
_cell.length_b   1.000
_cell.length_c   1.000
_cell.angle_alpha   90.00
_cell.angle_beta   90.00
_cell.angle_gamma   90.00
#
_symmetry.space_group_name_H-M   'P 1'
#
loop_
_entity.id
_entity.type
_entity.pdbx_description
1 polymer ?
#
loop_
_entity_poly.entity_id
_entity_poly.type
_entity_poly.pdbx_seq_one_letter_code
_entity_poly.pdbx_strand_id
1 'polypeptide(L)'
;MEHTPGPWHVNGVDAILSVKGNRSVAKVYHPEADARLIAAAPELLEALEHAESGLRRLLSLNVWNEQANNPTYTRASQQAKDNADEARATIKAAKGDA
;
A
#
# COMPACT_ATOMS: atom_id res chain seq x y z
N MET A 1 -20.82 -20.87 -6.70
CA MET A 1 -19.88 -22.01 -6.61
C MET A 1 -19.04 -21.76 -5.38
N GLU A 2 -19.43 -22.32 -4.23
CA GLU A 2 -18.63 -22.22 -3.02
C GLU A 2 -17.53 -23.27 -3.09
N HIS A 3 -16.29 -22.79 -3.15
CA HIS A 3 -15.11 -23.63 -3.08
C HIS A 3 -14.95 -24.10 -1.63
N THR A 4 -15.23 -25.38 -1.36
CA THR A 4 -14.94 -25.97 -0.05
C THR A 4 -13.42 -26.18 0.05
N PRO A 5 -12.70 -25.61 1.03
CA PRO A 5 -11.27 -25.83 1.16
C PRO A 5 -11.03 -27.31 1.46
N GLY A 6 -10.40 -28.02 0.52
CA GLY A 6 -10.00 -29.41 0.72
C GLY A 6 -8.99 -29.55 1.87
N PRO A 7 -8.88 -30.73 2.49
CA PRO A 7 -8.13 -30.98 3.73
C PRO A 7 -6.59 -30.90 3.62
N TRP A 8 -6.07 -30.38 2.51
CA TRP A 8 -4.64 -30.32 2.19
C TRP A 8 -4.05 -28.91 2.31
N HIS A 9 -4.78 -27.95 2.90
CA HIS A 9 -4.22 -26.64 3.23
C HIS A 9 -3.23 -26.79 4.39
N VAL A 10 -1.94 -26.74 4.07
CA VAL A 10 -0.87 -26.61 5.05
C VAL A 10 -0.24 -25.24 4.82
N ASN A 11 -0.15 -24.40 5.85
CA ASN A 11 0.45 -23.07 5.75
C ASN A 11 1.85 -23.15 5.10
N GLY A 12 2.08 -22.40 4.02
CA GLY A 12 3.36 -22.38 3.31
C GLY A 12 3.23 -22.27 1.78
N VAL A 13 4.04 -23.08 1.08
CA VAL A 13 4.10 -23.12 -0.39
C VAL A 13 3.51 -24.44 -0.86
N ASP A 14 2.41 -24.38 -1.61
CA ASP A 14 1.90 -25.56 -2.31
C ASP A 14 2.79 -25.78 -3.54
N ALA A 15 3.54 -26.89 -3.53
CA ALA A 15 4.39 -27.27 -4.65
C ALA A 15 3.88 -28.55 -5.31
N ILE A 16 3.60 -28.49 -6.61
CA ILE A 16 3.38 -29.68 -7.42
C ILE A 16 4.75 -30.19 -7.86
N LEU A 17 5.08 -31.42 -7.48
CA LEU A 17 6.35 -32.08 -7.81
C LEU A 17 6.16 -33.08 -8.94
N SER A 18 7.08 -33.10 -9.90
CA SER A 18 7.19 -34.18 -10.88
C SER A 18 7.71 -35.44 -10.19
N VAL A 19 6.97 -36.56 -10.33
CA VAL A 19 7.36 -37.89 -9.83
C VAL A 19 8.71 -38.33 -10.40
N LYS A 20 9.04 -37.89 -11.62
CA LYS A 20 10.33 -38.18 -12.27
C LYS A 20 11.28 -36.99 -12.07
N GLY A 21 12.35 -37.19 -11.31
CA GLY A 21 13.43 -36.21 -11.14
C GLY A 21 13.25 -35.17 -10.03
N ASN A 22 12.20 -35.29 -9.21
CA ASN A 22 11.96 -34.46 -8.02
C ASN A 22 12.00 -32.93 -8.31
N ARG A 23 11.60 -32.53 -9.51
CA ARG A 23 11.57 -31.12 -9.94
C ARG A 23 10.18 -30.56 -9.70
N SER A 24 10.10 -29.38 -9.07
CA SER A 24 8.84 -28.65 -8.92
C SER A 24 8.37 -28.13 -10.29
N VAL A 25 7.13 -28.43 -10.63
CA VAL A 25 6.47 -27.98 -11.88
C VAL A 25 5.59 -26.76 -11.64
N ALA A 26 5.12 -26.56 -10.42
CA ALA A 26 4.42 -25.36 -9.99
C ALA A 26 4.68 -25.11 -8.51
N LYS A 27 4.75 -23.83 -8.13
CA LYS A 27 4.76 -23.36 -6.74
C LYS A 27 3.73 -22.27 -6.59
N VAL A 28 2.79 -22.44 -5.66
CA VAL A 28 1.84 -21.42 -5.26
C VAL A 28 2.27 -20.94 -3.89
N TYR A 29 2.65 -19.66 -3.81
CA TYR A 29 2.97 -19.03 -2.54
C TYR A 29 1.67 -18.51 -1.94
N HIS A 30 1.32 -19.02 -0.77
CA HIS A 30 0.29 -18.43 0.07
C HIS A 30 1.01 -17.57 1.09
N PRO A 31 1.28 -16.28 0.80
CA PRO A 31 1.65 -15.39 1.89
C PRO A 31 0.52 -15.51 2.91
N GLU A 32 0.84 -15.76 4.17
CA GLU A 32 -0.11 -15.53 5.24
C GLU A 32 -0.50 -14.06 5.09
N ALA A 33 -1.63 -13.81 4.43
CA ALA A 33 -2.22 -12.51 4.44
C ALA A 33 -2.67 -12.38 5.88
N ASP A 34 -1.83 -11.72 6.68
CA ASP A 34 -2.00 -11.64 8.12
C ASP A 34 -3.41 -11.12 8.32
N ALA A 35 -4.31 -11.99 8.81
CA ALA A 35 -5.73 -11.66 8.88
C ALA A 35 -5.94 -10.41 9.74
N ARG A 36 -4.98 -10.11 10.64
CA ARG A 36 -4.90 -8.88 11.42
C ARG A 36 -4.55 -7.67 10.56
N LEU A 37 -3.64 -7.81 9.59
CA LEU A 37 -3.28 -6.75 8.64
C LEU A 37 -4.43 -6.46 7.68
N ILE A 38 -5.14 -7.49 7.19
CA ILE A 38 -6.34 -7.30 6.37
C ILE A 38 -7.45 -6.66 7.22
N ALA A 39 -7.66 -7.14 8.45
CA ALA A 39 -8.69 -6.59 9.34
C ALA A 39 -8.39 -5.14 9.75
N ALA A 40 -7.12 -4.75 9.86
CA ALA A 40 -6.69 -3.38 10.17
C ALA A 40 -6.57 -2.49 8.91
N ALA A 41 -6.79 -3.01 7.71
CA ALA A 41 -6.65 -2.25 6.47
C ALA A 41 -7.57 -1.01 6.43
N PRO A 42 -8.83 -1.04 6.91
CA PRO A 42 -9.68 0.14 6.96
C PRO A 42 -9.13 1.24 7.89
N GLU A 43 -8.70 0.88 9.10
CA GLU A 43 -8.17 1.83 10.08
C GLU A 43 -6.82 2.41 9.64
N LEU A 44 -5.99 1.59 8.97
CA LEU A 44 -4.74 2.05 8.36
C LEU A 44 -5.00 3.02 7.21
N LEU A 45 -6.03 2.78 6.40
CA LEU A 45 -6.44 3.67 5.32
C LEU A 45 -6.95 5.01 5.87
N GLU A 46 -7.81 4.98 6.89
CA GLU A 46 -8.31 6.19 7.56
C GLU A 46 -7.18 7.01 8.21
N ALA A 47 -6.24 6.34 8.89
CA ALA A 47 -5.07 7.00 9.46
C ALA A 47 -4.21 7.68 8.38
N LEU A 48 -4.05 7.03 7.23
CA LEU A 48 -3.29 7.58 6.11
C LEU A 48 -3.99 8.80 5.49
N GLU A 49 -5.31 8.79 5.39
CA GLU A 49 -6.11 9.95 4.92
C GLU A 49 -6.00 11.15 5.86
N HIS A 50 -6.08 10.92 7.18
CA HIS A 50 -5.88 11.98 8.16
C HIS A 50 -4.45 12.56 8.08
N ALA A 51 -3.44 11.73 7.87
CA ALA A 51 -2.07 12.18 7.68
C ALA A 51 -1.90 13.00 6.38
N GLU A 52 -2.49 12.58 5.26
CA GLU A 52 -2.46 13.30 3.98
C GLU A 52 -3.12 14.68 4.10
N SER A 53 -4.30 14.74 4.74
CA SER A 53 -5.00 15.99 5.02
C SER A 53 -4.19 16.94 5.90
N GLY A 54 -3.54 16.41 6.95
CA GLY A 54 -2.63 17.18 7.81
C GLY A 54 -1.43 17.75 7.05
N LEU A 55 -0.78 16.92 6.22
CA LEU A 55 0.33 17.35 5.37
C LEU A 55 -0.07 18.45 4.40
N ARG A 56 -1.22 18.32 3.72
CA ARG A 56 -1.75 19.37 2.82
C ARG A 56 -1.99 20.68 3.55
N ARG A 57 -2.51 20.63 4.78
CA ARG A 57 -2.72 21.82 5.61
C ARG A 57 -1.40 22.49 5.99
N LEU A 58 -0.37 21.72 6.34
CA LEU A 58 0.96 22.27 6.64
C LEU A 58 1.60 22.89 5.39
N LEU A 59 1.50 22.22 4.24
CA LEU A 59 2.01 22.75 2.98
C LEU A 59 1.28 24.02 2.58
N SER A 60 -0.04 24.10 2.73
CA SER A 60 -0.77 25.33 2.40
C SER A 60 -0.35 26.48 3.31
N LEU A 61 -0.25 26.27 4.63
CA LEU A 61 0.20 27.29 5.58
C LEU A 61 1.62 27.79 5.28
N ASN A 62 2.53 26.91 4.86
CA ASN A 62 3.90 27.29 4.50
C ASN A 62 3.97 28.04 3.16
N VAL A 63 3.17 27.64 2.16
CA VAL A 63 3.11 28.33 0.85
C VAL A 63 2.61 29.78 1.00
N TRP A 64 1.67 30.04 1.91
CA TRP A 64 1.21 31.41 2.22
C TRP A 64 2.27 32.27 2.93
N ASN A 65 3.18 31.67 3.69
CA ASN A 65 4.23 32.40 4.42
C ASN A 65 5.51 32.61 3.60
N GLU A 66 5.80 31.75 2.61
CA GLU A 66 7.12 31.69 1.94
C GLU A 66 7.15 32.15 0.49
N GLN A 67 6.00 32.44 -0.13
CA GLN A 67 5.96 33.12 -1.44
C GLN A 67 6.63 34.51 -1.42
N ALA A 68 7.09 35.00 -0.26
CA ALA A 68 7.81 36.24 -0.15
C ALA A 68 9.31 36.16 -0.50
N ASN A 69 10.14 35.14 -0.15
CA ASN A 69 11.61 35.40 -0.12
C ASN A 69 12.67 34.26 -0.23
N ASN A 70 12.41 32.96 -0.50
CA ASN A 70 13.52 31.96 -0.52
C ASN A 70 13.43 30.79 -1.54
N PRO A 71 14.35 30.68 -2.53
CA PRO A 71 14.32 29.65 -3.57
C PRO A 71 14.69 28.22 -3.12
N THR A 72 15.38 28.05 -1.99
CA THR A 72 15.72 26.70 -1.47
C THR A 72 14.50 25.99 -0.90
N TYR A 73 13.56 26.76 -0.34
CA TYR A 73 12.28 26.25 0.18
C TYR A 73 11.33 25.77 -0.93
N THR A 74 11.50 26.28 -2.15
CA THR A 74 10.70 25.91 -3.32
C THR A 74 10.90 24.44 -3.71
N ARG A 75 12.11 23.88 -3.53
CA ARG A 75 12.39 22.49 -3.91
C ARG A 75 11.85 21.48 -2.90
N ALA A 76 12.02 21.76 -1.59
CA ALA A 76 11.51 20.91 -0.53
C ALA A 76 9.98 20.89 -0.50
N SER A 77 9.34 22.06 -0.71
CA SER A 77 7.88 22.15 -0.82
C SER A 77 7.34 21.45 -2.07
N GLN A 78 8.02 21.55 -3.21
CA GLN A 78 7.65 20.81 -4.42
C GLN A 78 7.76 19.30 -4.21
N GLN A 79 8.87 18.81 -3.64
CA GLN A 79 9.04 17.38 -3.36
C GLN A 79 7.99 16.86 -2.36
N ALA A 80 7.65 17.64 -1.34
CA ALA A 80 6.60 17.27 -0.39
C ALA A 80 5.21 17.22 -1.05
N LYS A 81 4.95 18.10 -2.02
CA LYS A 81 3.72 18.09 -2.82
C LYS A 81 3.66 16.85 -3.72
N ASP A 82 4.74 16.54 -4.42
CA ASP A 82 4.82 15.37 -5.30
C ASP A 82 4.58 14.07 -4.51
N ASN A 83 5.21 13.93 -3.34
CA ASN A 83 5.00 12.80 -2.44
C ASN A 83 3.54 12.70 -1.93
N ALA A 84 2.90 13.84 -1.65
CA ALA A 84 1.50 13.86 -1.20
C ALA A 84 0.53 13.46 -2.33
N ASP A 85 0.80 13.88 -3.56
CA ASP A 85 0.00 13.51 -4.72
C ASP A 85 0.19 12.02 -5.08
N GLU A 86 1.40 11.47 -4.93
CA GLU A 86 1.66 10.03 -5.05
C GLU A 86 0.90 9.23 -3.98
N ALA A 87 1.01 9.62 -2.71
CA ALA A 87 0.29 8.97 -1.61
C ALA A 87 -1.23 8.96 -1.85
N ARG A 88 -1.78 10.07 -2.36
CA ARG A 88 -3.19 10.16 -2.72
C ARG A 88 -3.57 9.22 -3.86
N ALA A 89 -2.74 9.09 -4.89
CA ALA A 89 -2.97 8.15 -5.98
C ALA A 89 -2.98 6.70 -5.47
N THR A 90 -2.07 6.35 -4.56
CA THR A 90 -2.03 5.04 -3.90
C THR A 90 -3.28 4.79 -3.06
N ILE A 91 -3.74 5.77 -2.28
CA ILE A 91 -5.00 5.69 -1.51
C ILE A 91 -6.20 5.46 -2.43
N LYS A 92 -6.30 6.21 -3.54
CA LYS A 92 -7.39 6.07 -4.52
C LYS A 92 -7.39 4.67 -5.15
N ALA A 93 -6.22 4.16 -5.52
CA ALA A 93 -6.07 2.81 -6.04
C ALA A 93 -6.47 1.74 -5.00
N ALA A 94 -6.09 1.92 -3.73
CA ALA A 94 -6.46 1.01 -2.64
C ALA A 94 -7.98 0.98 -2.36
N LYS A 95 -8.68 2.10 -2.59
CA LYS A 95 -10.16 2.17 -2.51
C LYS A 95 -10.89 1.51 -3.67
N GLY A 96 -10.18 1.14 -4.74
CA GLY A 96 -10.79 0.64 -5.97
C GLY A 96 -11.39 1.73 -6.87
N ASP A 97 -11.12 3.01 -6.59
CA ASP A 97 -11.64 4.16 -7.33
C ASP A 97 -10.77 4.54 -8.54
N ALA A 98 -9.98 3.60 -9.09
CA ALA A 98 -8.97 3.85 -10.12
C ALA A 98 -9.52 4.59 -11.36
#